data_AF-A0A957YWC2-F1
#
_entry.id   AF-A0A957YWC2-F1
#
_cell.length_a   1.000
_cell.length_b   1.000
_cell.length_c   1.000
_cell.angle_alpha   90.00
_cell.angle_beta   90.00
_cell.angle_gamma   90.00
#
_symmetry.space_group_name_H-M   'P 1'
#
loop_
_entity.id
_entity.type
_entity.pdbx_description
1 polymer ?
#
loop_
_entity_poly.entity_id
_entity_poly.type
_entity_poly.pdbx_seq_one_letter_code
_entity_poly.pdbx_strand_id
1 'polypeptide(L)'
;IFNARADRIHMANIAQTVNVLQAMILTEEGGDRMVLTPSYHVFEMYKVHQDATLLPLDLQCDEYTYGDAAIPALTASASRNSEGVVHISLSNLDPNNAKTVQCNVRGLGATAVNGRILTADAMNTHNTFDEPVRVQPTEFTGAQLAGEQLTIQLPAKSVVVLALTA
;
A
#
# COMPACT_ATOMS: atom_id res chain seq x y z
N ILE A 1 -2.21 -7.63 8.60
CA ILE A 1 -2.63 -8.23 9.89
C ILE A 1 -3.99 -7.72 10.35
N PHE A 2 -4.19 -6.41 10.58
CA PHE A 2 -5.46 -5.89 11.10
C PHE A 2 -6.67 -6.23 10.22
N ASN A 3 -6.60 -5.98 8.90
CA ASN A 3 -7.67 -6.36 7.97
C ASN A 3 -7.96 -7.87 8.02
N ALA A 4 -6.93 -8.71 8.05
CA ALA A 4 -7.06 -10.17 8.13
C ALA A 4 -7.60 -10.69 9.48
N ARG A 5 -7.81 -9.79 10.44
CA ARG A 5 -8.38 -10.05 11.77
C ARG A 5 -9.51 -9.08 12.09
N ALA A 6 -10.20 -8.58 11.07
CA ALA A 6 -11.32 -7.64 11.21
C ALA A 6 -12.52 -8.22 11.98
N ASP A 7 -12.57 -9.55 12.14
CA ASP A 7 -13.51 -10.26 13.01
C ASP A 7 -13.32 -9.96 14.51
N ARG A 8 -12.14 -9.43 14.90
CA ARG A 8 -11.77 -9.20 16.29
C ARG A 8 -11.14 -7.83 16.55
N ILE A 9 -10.28 -7.36 15.65
CA ILE A 9 -9.54 -6.10 15.78
C ILE A 9 -10.38 -5.01 15.13
N HIS A 10 -11.04 -4.21 15.95
CA HIS A 10 -11.90 -3.10 15.50
C HIS A 10 -11.24 -1.72 15.66
N MET A 11 -10.07 -1.65 16.30
CA MET A 11 -9.36 -0.39 16.54
C MET A 11 -7.86 -0.63 16.66
N ALA A 12 -7.09 0.30 16.09
CA ALA A 12 -5.65 0.40 16.27
C ALA A 12 -5.25 1.88 16.21
N ASN A 13 -4.20 2.25 16.95
CA ASN A 13 -3.68 3.61 17.01
C ASN A 13 -2.17 3.57 16.84
N ILE A 14 -1.65 4.24 15.83
CA ILE A 14 -0.20 4.36 15.59
C ILE A 14 0.40 5.39 16.55
N ALA A 15 1.62 5.12 17.05
CA ALA A 15 2.31 5.99 17.98
C ALA A 15 3.41 6.80 17.24
N GLN A 16 3.41 8.14 17.27
CA GLN A 16 2.29 9.07 17.57
C GLN A 16 1.94 9.88 16.31
N THR A 17 1.03 10.84 16.41
CA THR A 17 0.53 11.58 15.23
C THR A 17 1.54 12.60 14.69
N VAL A 18 2.22 13.38 15.54
CA VAL A 18 3.07 14.52 15.13
C VAL A 18 4.41 14.48 15.87
N ASN A 19 5.52 14.69 15.16
CA ASN A 19 6.92 14.82 15.65
C ASN A 19 7.51 13.68 16.49
N VAL A 20 6.72 12.67 16.86
CA VAL A 20 7.12 11.62 17.81
C VAL A 20 6.94 10.24 17.18
N LEU A 21 7.96 9.39 17.32
CA LEU A 21 8.01 8.02 16.80
C LEU A 21 7.73 7.97 15.29
N GLN A 22 6.79 7.13 14.84
CA GLN A 22 6.42 7.01 13.43
C GLN A 22 5.31 8.00 13.08
N ALA A 23 5.67 9.30 13.12
CA ALA A 23 4.74 10.39 12.95
C ALA A 23 4.09 10.42 11.55
N MET A 24 2.85 10.89 11.48
CA MET A 24 2.18 11.21 10.22
C MET A 24 2.72 12.52 9.65
N ILE A 25 2.96 13.48 10.55
CA ILE A 25 3.31 14.85 10.22
C ILE A 25 4.55 15.25 11.02
N LEU A 26 5.49 15.93 10.37
CA LEU A 26 6.58 16.63 11.06
C LEU A 26 6.38 18.14 10.91
N THR A 27 6.56 18.88 11.98
CA THR A 27 6.54 20.34 12.00
C THR A 27 7.89 20.85 12.49
N GLU A 28 8.38 21.93 11.90
CA GLU A 28 9.65 22.51 12.29
C GLU A 28 9.52 23.23 13.65
N GLU A 29 10.50 23.03 14.54
CA GLU A 29 10.53 23.71 15.84
C GLU A 29 10.71 25.22 15.66
N GLY A 30 9.79 26.02 16.21
CA GLY A 30 9.83 27.48 16.10
C GLY A 30 9.55 28.04 14.70
N GLY A 31 9.17 27.18 13.74
CA GLY A 31 8.82 27.56 12.37
C GLY A 31 7.35 27.32 12.02
N ASP A 32 6.98 27.65 10.79
CA ASP A 32 5.65 27.41 10.20
C ASP A 32 5.65 26.28 9.16
N ARG A 33 6.81 25.64 8.95
CA ARG A 33 6.98 24.54 7.99
C ARG A 33 6.42 23.23 8.52
N MET A 34 5.76 22.50 7.63
CA MET A 34 5.21 21.17 7.85
C MET A 34 5.57 20.25 6.69
N VAL A 35 5.83 18.97 6.98
CA VAL A 35 6.04 17.94 5.97
C VAL A 35 5.23 16.68 6.29
N LEU A 36 4.66 16.08 5.25
CA LEU A 36 3.94 14.80 5.33
C LEU A 36 4.94 13.66 5.21
N THR A 37 4.86 12.67 6.10
CA THR A 37 5.76 11.52 6.06
C THR A 37 5.27 10.47 5.06
N PRO A 38 6.13 9.55 4.60
CA PRO A 38 5.68 8.37 3.85
C PRO A 38 4.60 7.57 4.60
N SER A 39 4.61 7.57 5.94
CA SER A 39 3.57 6.91 6.74
C SER A 39 2.21 7.58 6.59
N TYR A 40 2.15 8.92 6.56
CA TYR A 40 0.90 9.64 6.25
C TYR A 40 0.35 9.22 4.88
N HIS A 41 1.21 9.11 3.87
CA HIS A 41 0.79 8.73 2.52
C HIS A 41 0.22 7.32 2.46
N VAL A 42 0.79 6.34 3.19
CA VAL A 42 0.19 5.01 3.30
C VAL A 42 -1.19 5.05 3.97
N PHE A 43 -1.33 5.79 5.07
CA PHE A 43 -2.63 5.98 5.74
C PHE A 43 -3.66 6.61 4.81
N GLU A 44 -3.26 7.62 4.02
CA GLU A 44 -4.11 8.28 3.03
C GLU A 44 -4.55 7.31 1.93
N MET A 45 -3.61 6.57 1.33
CA MET A 45 -3.91 5.57 0.31
C MET A 45 -4.83 4.46 0.83
N TYR A 46 -4.71 4.08 2.11
CA TYR A 46 -5.48 2.99 2.72
C TYR A 46 -6.85 3.44 3.27
N LYS A 47 -7.23 4.72 3.14
CA LYS A 47 -8.58 5.20 3.53
C LYS A 47 -9.71 4.42 2.86
N VAL A 48 -9.46 3.88 1.66
CA VAL A 48 -10.41 3.03 0.92
C VAL A 48 -10.80 1.73 1.65
N HIS A 49 -10.04 1.34 2.66
CA HIS A 49 -10.32 0.18 3.51
C HIS A 49 -11.13 0.53 4.77
N GLN A 50 -11.38 1.81 5.06
CA GLN A 50 -12.20 2.22 6.21
C GLN A 50 -13.66 1.85 5.96
N ASP A 51 -14.29 1.19 6.94
CA ASP A 51 -15.65 0.66 6.88
C ASP A 51 -15.94 -0.26 5.67
N ALA A 52 -14.89 -0.75 5.02
CA ALA A 52 -15.00 -1.63 3.86
C ALA A 52 -15.21 -3.09 4.29
N THR A 53 -15.85 -3.87 3.43
CA THR A 53 -16.00 -5.31 3.63
C THR A 53 -14.73 -6.03 3.17
N LEU A 54 -14.06 -6.73 4.08
CA LEU A 54 -12.91 -7.59 3.75
C LEU A 54 -13.30 -8.63 2.70
N LEU A 55 -12.49 -8.77 1.65
CA LEU A 55 -12.62 -9.85 0.68
C LEU A 55 -11.55 -10.92 0.94
N PRO A 56 -11.90 -12.22 0.86
CA PRO A 56 -10.92 -13.30 0.94
C PRO A 56 -9.85 -13.14 -0.13
N LEU A 57 -8.59 -13.25 0.27
CA LEU A 57 -7.43 -13.18 -0.61
C LEU A 57 -6.45 -14.26 -0.18
N ASP A 58 -6.04 -15.10 -1.13
CA ASP A 58 -4.98 -16.09 -0.98
C ASP A 58 -3.76 -15.62 -1.77
N LEU A 59 -2.64 -15.45 -1.10
CA LEU A 59 -1.39 -14.94 -1.69
C LEU A 59 -0.30 -15.98 -1.53
N GLN A 60 0.21 -16.45 -2.66
CA GLN A 60 1.41 -17.26 -2.74
C GLN A 60 2.55 -16.37 -3.25
N CYS A 61 3.63 -16.28 -2.49
CA CYS A 61 4.83 -15.53 -2.88
C CYS A 61 6.07 -16.23 -2.36
N ASP A 62 7.21 -15.90 -2.97
CA ASP A 62 8.51 -16.29 -2.47
C ASP A 62 8.88 -15.49 -1.21
N GLU A 63 9.95 -15.92 -0.55
CA GLU A 63 10.50 -15.21 0.60
C GLU A 63 11.56 -14.20 0.14
N TYR A 64 11.58 -13.03 0.78
CA TYR A 64 12.75 -12.17 0.79
C TYR A 64 13.68 -12.62 1.94
N THR A 65 14.95 -12.88 1.61
CA THR A 65 15.96 -13.34 2.57
C THR A 65 17.06 -12.31 2.74
N TYR A 66 17.49 -12.11 4.00
CA TYR A 66 18.61 -11.25 4.35
C TYR A 66 19.40 -11.85 5.51
N GLY A 67 20.61 -12.31 5.23
CA GLY A 67 21.38 -13.14 6.18
C GLY A 67 20.61 -14.42 6.50
N ASP A 68 20.41 -14.68 7.79
CA ASP A 68 19.70 -15.87 8.29
C ASP A 68 18.18 -15.63 8.48
N ALA A 69 17.67 -14.43 8.14
CA ALA A 69 16.27 -14.07 8.28
C ALA A 69 15.52 -14.16 6.95
N ALA A 70 14.27 -14.61 7.01
CA ALA A 70 13.36 -14.70 5.88
C ALA A 70 11.98 -14.14 6.24
N ILE A 71 11.35 -13.45 5.30
CA ILE A 71 9.96 -12.97 5.39
C ILE A 71 9.26 -13.18 4.06
N PRO A 72 7.91 -13.26 4.01
CA PRO A 72 7.20 -13.20 2.74
C PRO A 72 7.60 -11.94 1.95
N ALA A 73 7.97 -12.09 0.68
CA ALA A 73 8.39 -10.96 -0.14
C ALA A 73 7.22 -10.00 -0.41
N LEU A 74 5.98 -10.49 -0.35
CA LEU A 74 4.79 -9.73 -0.63
C LEU A 74 3.79 -9.79 0.53
N THR A 75 3.04 -8.71 0.71
CA THR A 75 1.81 -8.71 1.51
C THR A 75 0.68 -8.08 0.70
N ALA A 76 -0.55 -8.51 0.94
CA ALA A 76 -1.72 -7.94 0.27
C ALA A 76 -2.98 -8.00 1.14
N SER A 77 -3.94 -7.13 0.83
CA SER A 77 -5.29 -7.12 1.39
C SER A 77 -6.28 -6.66 0.32
N ALA A 78 -7.49 -7.22 0.33
CA ALA A 78 -8.56 -6.80 -0.56
C ALA A 78 -9.82 -6.44 0.22
N SER A 79 -10.55 -5.41 -0.21
CA SER A 79 -11.84 -5.05 0.38
C SER A 79 -12.76 -4.44 -0.67
N ARG A 80 -14.07 -4.50 -0.41
CA ARG A 80 -15.09 -3.77 -1.18
C ARG A 80 -15.64 -2.62 -0.35
N ASN A 81 -15.59 -1.40 -0.88
CA ASN A 81 -16.15 -0.23 -0.20
C ASN A 81 -17.69 -0.17 -0.35
N SER A 82 -18.34 0.81 0.28
CA SER A 82 -19.78 1.03 0.23
C SER A 82 -20.32 1.37 -1.18
N GLU A 83 -19.46 1.86 -2.06
CA GLU A 83 -19.78 2.17 -3.46
C GLU A 83 -19.65 0.94 -4.38
N GLY A 84 -19.24 -0.21 -3.84
CA GLY A 84 -19.05 -1.45 -4.60
C GLY A 84 -17.69 -1.58 -5.27
N VAL A 85 -16.81 -0.57 -5.18
CA VAL A 85 -15.45 -0.58 -5.73
C VAL A 85 -14.58 -1.54 -4.92
N VAL A 86 -13.91 -2.45 -5.62
CA VAL A 86 -12.96 -3.37 -5.00
C VAL A 86 -11.57 -2.74 -4.98
N HIS A 87 -10.97 -2.68 -3.81
CA HIS A 87 -9.62 -2.18 -3.62
C HIS A 87 -8.68 -3.31 -3.23
N ILE A 88 -7.52 -3.37 -3.87
CA ILE A 88 -6.45 -4.31 -3.54
C ILE A 88 -5.21 -3.50 -3.17
N SER A 89 -4.76 -3.63 -1.92
CA SER A 89 -3.47 -3.10 -1.49
C SER A 89 -2.41 -4.20 -1.54
N LEU A 90 -1.23 -3.88 -2.09
CA LEU A 90 -0.07 -4.77 -2.14
C LEU A 90 1.17 -4.03 -1.63
N SER A 91 2.10 -4.76 -1.04
CA SER A 91 3.43 -4.23 -0.69
C SER A 91 4.51 -5.22 -1.09
N ASN A 92 5.56 -4.73 -1.73
CA ASN A 92 6.77 -5.48 -2.04
C ASN A 92 7.87 -5.12 -1.05
N LEU A 93 8.24 -6.11 -0.23
CA LEU A 93 9.21 -5.99 0.84
C LEU A 93 10.64 -6.25 0.36
N ASP A 94 10.82 -6.75 -0.87
CA ASP A 94 12.12 -6.85 -1.51
C ASP A 94 12.61 -5.45 -1.92
N PRO A 95 13.76 -4.98 -1.41
CA PRO A 95 14.24 -3.63 -1.69
C PRO A 95 14.87 -3.47 -3.08
N ASN A 96 15.19 -4.59 -3.74
CA ASN A 96 16.02 -4.60 -4.94
C ASN A 96 15.27 -5.18 -6.15
N ASN A 97 14.37 -6.13 -5.95
CA ASN A 97 13.72 -6.85 -7.04
C ASN A 97 12.24 -6.51 -7.16
N ALA A 98 11.82 -6.15 -8.38
CA ALA A 98 10.41 -6.11 -8.74
C ALA A 98 9.81 -7.52 -8.75
N LYS A 99 8.50 -7.61 -8.55
CA LYS A 99 7.74 -8.86 -8.56
C LYS A 99 6.57 -8.74 -9.55
N THR A 100 6.35 -9.79 -10.34
CA THR A 100 5.13 -9.93 -11.13
C THR A 100 4.11 -10.72 -10.33
N VAL A 101 2.93 -10.14 -10.08
CA VAL A 101 1.82 -10.79 -9.39
C VAL A 101 0.70 -11.07 -10.37
N GLN A 102 0.19 -12.30 -10.35
CA GLN A 102 -0.99 -12.71 -11.10
C GLN A 102 -2.12 -12.96 -10.11
N CYS A 103 -3.27 -12.31 -10.32
CA CYS A 103 -4.44 -12.43 -9.45
C CYS A 103 -5.67 -12.76 -10.29
N ASN A 104 -6.40 -13.81 -9.92
CA ASN A 104 -7.68 -14.15 -10.54
C ASN A 104 -8.82 -13.47 -9.76
N VAL A 105 -9.47 -12.52 -10.43
CA VAL A 105 -10.46 -11.58 -9.90
C VAL A 105 -11.88 -12.14 -10.16
N ARG A 106 -12.19 -13.29 -9.53
CA ARG A 106 -13.40 -14.08 -9.81
C ARG A 106 -14.69 -13.35 -9.42
N GLY A 107 -15.66 -13.34 -10.33
CA GLY A 107 -17.04 -12.93 -10.01
C GLY A 107 -17.22 -11.44 -9.71
N LEU A 108 -16.23 -10.60 -10.05
CA LEU A 108 -16.31 -9.15 -9.85
C LEU A 108 -16.82 -8.40 -11.09
N GLY A 109 -16.71 -8.98 -12.29
CA GLY A 109 -17.13 -8.32 -13.53
C GLY A 109 -16.40 -7.00 -13.79
N ALA A 110 -15.20 -6.82 -13.22
CA ALA A 110 -14.42 -5.60 -13.38
C ALA A 110 -13.99 -5.43 -14.84
N THR A 111 -14.08 -4.20 -15.35
CA THR A 111 -13.68 -3.85 -16.72
C THR A 111 -12.50 -2.88 -16.73
N ALA A 112 -12.20 -2.22 -15.61
CA ALA A 112 -11.10 -1.29 -15.48
C ALA A 112 -10.32 -1.48 -14.18
N VAL A 113 -9.04 -1.09 -14.22
CA VAL A 113 -8.15 -1.05 -13.07
C VAL A 113 -7.37 0.27 -13.10
N ASN A 114 -7.44 1.00 -11.99
CA ASN A 114 -6.64 2.20 -11.74
C ASN A 114 -5.75 1.94 -10.53
N GLY A 115 -4.61 2.63 -10.43
CA GLY A 115 -3.66 2.40 -9.34
C GLY A 115 -2.97 3.65 -8.86
N ARG A 116 -2.53 3.59 -7.60
CA ARG A 116 -1.57 4.52 -7.00
C ARG A 116 -0.41 3.75 -6.40
N ILE A 117 0.79 4.30 -6.50
CA ILE A 117 2.02 3.71 -5.95
C ILE A 117 2.73 4.72 -5.06
N LEU A 118 3.27 4.24 -3.94
CA LEU A 118 4.26 4.92 -3.12
C LEU A 118 5.56 4.10 -3.16
N THR A 119 6.63 4.71 -3.66
CA THR A 119 7.97 4.10 -3.73
C THR A 119 9.04 5.21 -3.79
N ALA A 120 10.31 4.82 -3.77
CA ALA A 120 11.44 5.72 -3.88
C ALA A 120 12.63 5.02 -4.56
N ASP A 121 13.64 5.79 -4.93
CA ASP A 121 14.92 5.33 -5.48
C ASP A 121 15.72 4.47 -4.47
N ALA A 122 15.74 4.87 -3.20
CA ALA A 122 16.44 4.18 -2.11
C ALA A 122 15.52 3.92 -0.90
N MET A 123 15.85 2.90 -0.11
CA MET A 123 15.03 2.46 1.04
C MET A 123 14.88 3.52 2.14
N ASN A 124 15.90 4.36 2.33
CA ASN A 124 15.96 5.37 3.39
C ASN A 124 15.60 6.78 2.86
N THR A 125 15.10 6.88 1.63
CA THR A 125 14.57 8.13 1.09
C THR A 125 13.37 8.58 1.91
N HIS A 126 13.38 9.83 2.35
CA HIS A 126 12.37 10.43 3.21
C HIS A 126 12.16 11.90 2.83
N ASN A 127 11.02 12.45 3.24
CA ASN A 127 10.72 13.87 3.05
C ASN A 127 11.39 14.70 4.14
N THR A 128 11.92 15.85 3.74
CA THR A 128 12.51 16.85 4.64
C THR A 128 11.76 18.17 4.49
N PHE A 129 12.06 19.18 5.30
CA PHE A 129 11.44 20.51 5.12
C PHE A 129 11.92 21.21 3.84
N ASP A 130 13.11 20.85 3.33
CA ASP A 130 13.66 21.41 2.10
C ASP A 130 13.23 20.61 0.85
N GLU A 131 12.97 19.30 1.02
CA GLU A 131 12.46 18.39 -0.01
C GLU A 131 11.18 17.68 0.48
N PRO A 132 10.03 18.40 0.57
CA PRO A 132 8.84 17.90 1.25
C PRO A 132 8.05 16.85 0.48
N VAL A 133 8.39 16.62 -0.79
CA VAL A 133 7.65 15.75 -1.72
C VAL A 133 8.54 14.71 -2.41
N ARG A 134 9.66 14.34 -1.77
CA ARG A 134 10.59 13.33 -2.29
C ARG A 134 9.98 11.92 -2.35
N VAL A 135 9.04 11.62 -1.45
CA VAL A 135 8.27 10.39 -1.36
C VAL A 135 6.80 10.75 -1.22
N GLN A 136 6.05 10.62 -2.30
CA GLN A 136 4.62 10.87 -2.35
C GLN A 136 3.95 9.91 -3.34
N PRO A 137 2.65 9.60 -3.18
CA PRO A 137 1.96 8.71 -4.10
C PRO A 137 1.88 9.32 -5.49
N THR A 138 2.11 8.49 -6.51
CA THR A 138 1.86 8.83 -7.91
C THR A 138 0.87 7.86 -8.53
N GLU A 139 0.43 8.16 -9.76
CA GLU A 139 -0.30 7.20 -10.57
C GLU A 139 0.53 5.92 -10.78
N PHE A 140 -0.15 4.78 -10.75
CA PHE A 140 0.43 3.47 -11.02
C PHE A 140 -0.22 2.82 -12.23
N THR A 141 0.56 2.60 -13.27
CA THR A 141 0.14 2.03 -14.56
C THR A 141 0.64 0.59 -14.77
N GLY A 142 1.30 -0.01 -13.76
CA GLY A 142 1.84 -1.36 -13.82
C GLY A 142 0.81 -2.47 -13.65
N ALA A 143 -0.50 -2.17 -13.67
CA ALA A 143 -1.58 -3.14 -13.56
C ALA A 143 -2.34 -3.26 -14.88
N GLN A 144 -2.64 -4.50 -15.27
CA GLN A 144 -3.43 -4.80 -16.45
C GLN A 144 -4.48 -5.86 -16.13
N LEU A 145 -5.72 -5.59 -16.53
CA LEU A 145 -6.85 -6.51 -16.39
C LEU A 145 -7.24 -7.06 -17.76
N ALA A 146 -7.33 -8.39 -17.88
CA ALA A 146 -7.77 -9.10 -19.08
C ALA A 146 -8.79 -10.17 -18.68
N GLY A 147 -10.08 -9.87 -18.87
CA GLY A 147 -11.16 -10.68 -18.32
C GLY A 147 -11.05 -10.71 -16.79
N GLU A 148 -10.99 -11.90 -16.20
CA GLU A 148 -10.80 -12.07 -14.75
C GLU A 148 -9.32 -12.09 -14.34
N GLN A 149 -8.37 -12.02 -15.27
CA GLN A 149 -6.95 -12.08 -14.95
C GLN A 149 -6.36 -10.68 -14.76
N LEU A 150 -5.98 -10.35 -13.53
CA LEU A 150 -5.19 -9.17 -13.19
C LEU A 150 -3.70 -9.53 -13.15
N THR A 151 -2.87 -8.77 -13.87
CA THR A 151 -1.41 -8.87 -13.83
C THR A 151 -0.83 -7.56 -13.31
N ILE A 152 0.07 -7.64 -12.33
CA ILE A 152 0.64 -6.48 -11.64
C ILE A 152 2.16 -6.57 -11.70
N GLN A 153 2.80 -5.57 -12.28
CA GLN A 153 4.25 -5.37 -12.21
C GLN A 153 4.57 -4.50 -11.01
N LEU A 154 4.82 -5.13 -9.87
CA LEU A 154 4.99 -4.47 -8.58
C LEU A 154 6.48 -4.11 -8.38
N PRO A 155 6.85 -2.81 -8.37
CA PRO A 155 8.24 -2.40 -8.20
C PRO A 155 8.80 -2.86 -6.85
N ALA A 156 10.13 -2.96 -6.75
CA ALA A 156 10.82 -3.14 -5.48
C ALA A 156 10.41 -2.03 -4.48
N LYS A 157 10.47 -2.31 -3.16
CA LYS A 157 10.24 -1.32 -2.08
C LYS A 157 9.04 -0.40 -2.37
N SER A 158 7.88 -1.00 -2.58
CA SER A 158 6.69 -0.27 -3.01
C SER A 158 5.44 -0.67 -2.23
N VAL A 159 4.53 0.30 -2.10
CA VAL A 159 3.14 0.09 -1.69
C VAL A 159 2.24 0.51 -2.84
N VAL A 160 1.37 -0.38 -3.29
CA VAL A 160 0.40 -0.12 -4.36
C VAL A 160 -1.00 -0.29 -3.83
N VAL A 161 -1.92 0.58 -4.23
CA VAL A 161 -3.36 0.42 -4.04
C VAL A 161 -4.02 0.49 -5.41
N LEU A 162 -4.74 -0.59 -5.76
CA LEU A 162 -5.52 -0.71 -6.98
C LEU A 162 -7.00 -0.52 -6.67
N ALA A 163 -7.73 0.11 -7.57
CA ALA A 163 -9.17 0.18 -7.59
C ALA A 163 -9.69 -0.54 -8.85
N LEU A 164 -10.57 -1.51 -8.66
CA LEU A 164 -11.23 -2.27 -9.71
C LEU A 164 -12.69 -1.85 -9.78
N THR A 165 -13.11 -1.44 -10.97
CA THR A 165 -14.47 -0.97 -11.26
C THR A 165 -15.09 -1.81 -12.39
N ALA A 166 -16.41 -2.00 -12.31
CA ALA A 166 -17.21 -2.58 -13.38
C ALA A 166 -17.33 -1.60 -14.55
#